data_AF-A0AAN4TFF0-F1
#
_entry.id   AF-A0AAN4TFF0-F1
#
_cell.length_a   1.000
_cell.length_b   1.000
_cell.length_c   1.000
_cell.angle_alpha   90.00
_cell.angle_beta   90.00
_cell.angle_gamma   90.00
#
_symmetry.space_group_name_H-M   'P 1'
#
loop_
_entity.id
_entity.type
_entity.pdbx_description
1 polymer ?
#
loop_
_entity_poly.entity_id
_entity_poly.type
_entity_poly.pdbx_seq_one_letter_code
_entity_poly.pdbx_strand_id
1 'polypeptide(L)'
;MDLNSLSAWSIPLTQWLLVQLLTGWTIAFTQPYSKLRPAVTAIVIALAYSFQTQVRQTFAETRARGPLAAMCWVNVLNAIDLLVLSRASFDEQIAWKTKLSQSKSADSSYRRRLVWSVEMAFNYRRVNTPWQIRAVPAFDKHDPGFVPDKWDFLRRCAAKVCGSLLVLHFCTIDAGDACLAGMISEISGSKNVLLPTWEEWTARRALVQMLFTISFGFVTRAAILGTYSLLSMFFVAVGAYEPVDWPPVFGDLGDMYSLTRVWGIAWHQILRKLVTSNADFLLFDVLRLPQGFVARSLRLIMAFATSGLVHFLMDLGFGVSLDQSGALWFFCLQIPGIAFENLVWWTCHGMIKRMGYRWRKAIGYVWPAQPLCASSLRQHHKDRSSLFANNKMRLPAIIPPVLLGVAFVFALIELGLGGHIAAVSTGSRKIPVYDSSSAWGYSYKTIKFSVPGILAFQIFTAVWTMLVSVAAFLLPWFLRVKAAPGTRLHSIITGVLGGVYFVTMVFWLACFADIAAKLDGLGASSDYYNAVIAFAVLSWLLFVALFVIVVLAMLGILECDAPGFASMRKREGAATEGTQMQTVEVP
;
A
#
# COMPACT_ATOMS: atom_id res chain seq x y z
N MET A 1 35.98 11.31 -18.94
CA MET A 1 35.45 11.45 -17.57
C MET A 1 36.28 12.52 -16.90
N ASP A 2 35.67 13.65 -16.57
CA ASP A 2 36.34 14.80 -15.97
C ASP A 2 36.68 14.49 -14.50
N LEU A 3 37.91 14.75 -14.04
CA LEU A 3 38.36 14.39 -12.69
C LEU A 3 37.52 15.05 -11.58
N ASN A 4 36.96 16.24 -11.89
CA ASN A 4 36.04 16.96 -11.01
C ASN A 4 34.67 16.26 -10.85
N SER A 5 34.26 15.44 -11.82
CA SER A 5 33.01 14.66 -11.73
C SER A 5 33.14 13.44 -10.80
N LEU A 6 34.33 12.82 -10.74
CA LEU A 6 34.62 11.70 -9.85
C LEU A 6 34.62 12.12 -8.36
N SER A 7 35.08 13.34 -8.06
CA SER A 7 35.04 13.87 -6.70
C SER A 7 33.59 14.11 -6.23
N ALA A 8 32.71 14.61 -7.10
CA ALA A 8 31.30 14.86 -6.80
C ALA A 8 30.53 13.56 -6.49
N TRP A 9 30.86 12.45 -7.15
CA TRP A 9 30.18 11.16 -6.94
C TRP A 9 30.66 10.41 -5.71
N SER A 10 31.89 10.69 -5.26
CA SER A 10 32.55 9.92 -4.20
C SER A 10 31.74 9.90 -2.91
N ILE A 11 31.19 11.04 -2.48
CA ILE A 11 30.45 11.15 -1.21
C ILE A 11 29.12 10.38 -1.30
N PRO A 12 28.19 10.66 -2.24
CA PRO A 12 26.92 9.92 -2.30
C PRO A 12 27.11 8.43 -2.55
N LEU A 13 28.06 8.04 -3.40
CA LEU A 13 28.33 6.62 -3.65
C LEU A 13 28.86 5.92 -2.38
N THR A 14 29.74 6.58 -1.64
CA THR A 14 30.23 6.06 -0.35
C THR A 14 29.10 5.93 0.66
N GLN A 15 28.23 6.93 0.77
CA GLN A 15 27.03 6.87 1.63
C GLN A 15 26.13 5.70 1.25
N TRP A 16 25.88 5.53 -0.05
CA TRP A 16 25.09 4.42 -0.57
C TRP A 16 25.69 3.09 -0.14
N LEU A 17 26.99 2.86 -0.38
CA LEU A 17 27.70 1.64 0.01
C LEU A 17 27.72 1.40 1.53
N LEU A 18 27.91 2.46 2.33
CA LEU A 18 27.93 2.37 3.78
C LEU A 18 26.60 1.88 4.35
N VAL A 19 25.45 2.23 3.74
CA VAL A 19 24.13 1.72 4.16
C VAL A 19 24.12 0.18 4.15
N GLN A 20 24.75 -0.48 3.18
CA GLN A 20 24.78 -1.95 3.11
C GLN A 20 25.87 -2.56 3.98
N LEU A 21 27.08 -1.97 3.96
CA LEU A 21 28.21 -2.48 4.74
C LEU A 21 27.94 -2.39 6.24
N LEU A 22 27.43 -1.26 6.73
CA LEU A 22 27.06 -1.09 8.14
C LEU A 22 25.99 -2.11 8.56
N THR A 23 24.99 -2.34 7.69
CA THR A 23 23.96 -3.35 7.93
C THR A 23 24.57 -4.74 8.05
N GLY A 24 25.33 -5.17 7.04
CA GLY A 24 25.96 -6.48 6.97
C GLY A 24 26.92 -6.75 8.12
N TRP A 25 27.85 -5.83 8.39
CA TRP A 25 28.83 -5.97 9.47
C TRP A 25 28.15 -6.02 10.83
N THR A 26 27.14 -5.18 11.06
CA THR A 26 26.46 -5.17 12.36
C THR A 26 25.73 -6.49 12.62
N ILE A 27 25.03 -7.06 11.64
CA ILE A 27 24.37 -8.37 11.83
C ILE A 27 25.37 -9.52 11.98
N ALA A 28 26.52 -9.39 11.32
CA ALA A 28 27.57 -10.40 11.40
C ALA A 28 28.24 -10.38 12.76
N PHE A 29 28.62 -9.23 13.30
CA PHE A 29 29.53 -9.11 14.46
C PHE A 29 28.86 -8.72 15.78
N THR A 30 27.57 -8.44 15.80
CA THR A 30 26.85 -8.11 17.05
C THR A 30 25.81 -9.15 17.42
N GLN A 31 25.55 -9.29 18.72
CA GLN A 31 24.48 -10.14 19.24
C GLN A 31 23.08 -9.62 18.82
N PRO A 32 22.08 -10.50 18.59
CA PRO A 32 20.72 -10.14 18.14
C PRO A 32 20.04 -9.02 18.94
N TYR A 33 20.31 -8.93 20.24
CA TYR A 33 19.70 -7.98 21.16
C TYR A 33 20.60 -6.77 21.51
N SER A 34 21.70 -6.59 20.77
CA SER A 34 22.63 -5.48 21.01
C SER A 34 21.97 -4.12 20.77
N LYS A 35 22.19 -3.17 21.70
CA LYS A 35 21.76 -1.77 21.58
C LYS A 35 22.42 -1.05 20.39
N LEU A 36 23.51 -1.59 19.85
CA LEU A 36 24.17 -1.04 18.65
C LEU A 36 23.28 -1.17 17.41
N ARG A 37 22.41 -2.20 17.34
CA ARG A 37 21.59 -2.48 16.15
C ARG A 37 20.58 -1.37 15.83
N PRO A 38 19.76 -0.87 16.79
CA PRO A 38 18.93 0.31 16.58
C PRO A 38 19.74 1.58 16.26
N ALA A 39 20.89 1.78 16.90
CA ALA A 39 21.74 2.95 16.64
C ALA A 39 22.28 2.96 15.19
N VAL A 40 22.77 1.83 14.69
CA VAL A 40 23.19 1.66 13.29
C VAL A 40 22.01 1.85 12.34
N THR A 41 20.82 1.39 12.70
CA THR A 41 19.61 1.61 11.89
C THR A 41 19.33 3.11 11.71
N ALA A 42 19.46 3.91 12.77
CA ALA A 42 19.31 5.37 12.68
C ALA A 42 20.39 6.01 11.79
N ILE A 43 21.64 5.56 11.89
CA ILE A 43 22.75 6.01 11.02
C ILE A 43 22.44 5.68 9.55
N VAL A 44 21.98 4.46 9.27
CA VAL A 44 21.61 4.00 7.93
C VAL A 44 20.49 4.85 7.33
N ILE A 45 19.48 5.23 8.12
CA ILE A 45 18.42 6.15 7.69
C ILE A 45 18.99 7.55 7.39
N ALA A 46 19.87 8.07 8.24
CA ALA A 46 20.49 9.38 8.03
C ALA A 46 21.36 9.42 6.76
N LEU A 47 22.12 8.35 6.49
CA LEU A 47 22.91 8.19 5.28
C LEU A 47 22.03 8.14 4.03
N ALA A 48 20.92 7.38 4.07
CA ALA A 48 19.98 7.31 2.95
C ALA A 48 19.27 8.65 2.69
N TYR A 49 18.91 9.38 3.75
CA TYR A 49 18.37 10.73 3.62
C TYR A 49 19.37 11.69 2.98
N SER A 50 20.64 11.66 3.44
CA SER A 50 21.70 12.47 2.85
C SER A 50 21.98 12.09 1.38
N PHE A 51 21.89 10.82 1.03
CA PHE A 51 21.99 10.38 -0.35
C PHE A 51 20.83 10.92 -1.20
N GLN A 52 19.59 10.80 -0.70
CA GLN A 52 18.37 11.28 -1.38
C GLN A 52 18.44 12.77 -1.71
N THR A 53 18.97 13.60 -0.82
CA THR A 53 19.04 15.06 -1.04
C THR A 53 20.08 15.45 -2.09
N GLN A 54 21.12 14.63 -2.27
CA GLN A 54 22.20 14.88 -3.22
C GLN A 54 21.98 14.22 -4.58
N VAL A 55 21.23 13.11 -4.65
CA VAL A 55 21.17 12.23 -5.83
C VAL A 55 20.77 12.98 -7.11
N ARG A 56 19.84 13.95 -7.01
CA ARG A 56 19.35 14.71 -8.16
C ARG A 56 20.44 15.57 -8.79
N GLN A 57 21.29 16.20 -7.97
CA GLN A 57 22.35 17.10 -8.42
C GLN A 57 23.58 16.30 -8.88
N THR A 58 24.01 15.33 -8.07
CA THR A 58 25.23 14.56 -8.33
C THR A 58 25.11 13.62 -9.54
N PHE A 59 23.93 13.03 -9.73
CA PHE A 59 23.68 12.03 -10.79
C PHE A 59 22.77 12.57 -11.88
N ALA A 60 22.75 13.90 -12.08
CA ALA A 60 21.82 14.59 -12.98
C ALA A 60 21.81 13.99 -14.40
N GLU A 61 22.97 13.60 -14.93
CA GLU A 61 23.14 13.07 -16.29
C GLU A 61 22.90 11.56 -16.40
N THR A 62 22.66 10.86 -15.29
CA THR A 62 22.54 9.39 -15.30
C THR A 62 21.09 8.94 -15.30
N ARG A 63 20.77 7.98 -16.17
CA ARG A 63 19.45 7.31 -16.19
C ARG A 63 19.20 6.47 -14.91
N ALA A 64 20.24 6.19 -14.14
CA ALA A 64 20.19 5.36 -12.94
C ALA A 64 19.85 6.12 -11.64
N ARG A 65 19.76 7.47 -11.65
CA ARG A 65 19.54 8.29 -10.45
C ARG A 65 18.30 7.89 -9.64
N GLY A 66 17.16 7.68 -10.30
CA GLY A 66 15.92 7.22 -9.65
C GLY A 66 16.07 5.82 -9.05
N PRO A 67 16.48 4.81 -9.83
CA PRO A 67 16.73 3.46 -9.31
C PRO A 67 17.74 3.42 -8.14
N LEU A 68 18.80 4.22 -8.18
CA LEU A 68 19.78 4.31 -7.08
C LEU A 68 19.14 4.84 -5.79
N ALA A 69 18.31 5.89 -5.90
CA ALA A 69 17.53 6.44 -4.79
C ALA A 69 16.57 5.39 -4.21
N ALA A 70 15.79 4.73 -5.08
CA ALA A 70 14.88 3.66 -4.70
C ALA A 70 15.61 2.54 -3.95
N MET A 71 16.74 2.07 -4.52
CA MET A 71 17.53 0.98 -3.93
C MET A 71 18.18 1.38 -2.61
N CYS A 72 18.54 2.66 -2.42
CA CYS A 72 19.03 3.16 -1.14
C CYS A 72 17.97 2.97 -0.04
N TRP A 73 16.73 3.35 -0.30
CA TRP A 73 15.61 3.16 0.63
C TRP A 73 15.18 1.70 0.79
N VAL A 74 15.27 0.89 -0.26
CA VAL A 74 15.14 -0.58 -0.15
C VAL A 74 16.18 -1.13 0.81
N ASN A 75 17.42 -0.64 0.78
CA ASN A 75 18.47 -1.05 1.71
C ASN A 75 18.22 -0.58 3.15
N VAL A 76 17.55 0.56 3.35
CA VAL A 76 17.07 0.97 4.67
C VAL A 76 16.02 -0.01 5.20
N LEU A 77 15.02 -0.37 4.38
CA LEU A 77 14.02 -1.38 4.77
C LEU A 77 14.67 -2.73 5.07
N ASN A 78 15.71 -3.09 4.31
CA ASN A 78 16.51 -4.29 4.54
C ASN A 78 17.23 -4.23 5.90
N ALA A 79 17.82 -3.07 6.23
CA ALA A 79 18.52 -2.84 7.48
C ALA A 79 17.57 -2.93 8.68
N ILE A 80 16.40 -2.31 8.61
CA ILE A 80 15.38 -2.39 9.65
C ILE A 80 14.98 -3.86 9.88
N ASP A 81 14.69 -4.60 8.81
CA ASP A 81 14.36 -6.03 8.91
C ASP A 81 15.48 -6.82 9.60
N LEU A 82 16.71 -6.74 9.09
CA LEU A 82 17.81 -7.57 9.57
C LEU A 82 18.30 -7.19 10.98
N LEU A 83 18.38 -5.90 11.28
CA LEU A 83 18.94 -5.38 12.53
C LEU A 83 17.92 -5.43 13.67
N VAL A 84 16.67 -5.01 13.40
CA VAL A 84 15.68 -4.74 14.45
C VAL A 84 14.60 -5.83 14.50
N LEU A 85 14.04 -6.20 13.36
CA LEU A 85 12.84 -7.05 13.30
C LEU A 85 13.18 -8.54 13.38
N SER A 86 13.88 -9.07 12.37
CA SER A 86 14.30 -10.46 12.29
C SER A 86 15.53 -10.76 13.15
N ARG A 87 16.28 -9.71 13.52
CA ARG A 87 17.50 -9.77 14.33
C ARG A 87 18.47 -10.85 13.84
N ALA A 88 18.66 -10.90 12.52
CA ALA A 88 19.50 -11.90 11.88
C ALA A 88 20.92 -11.91 12.49
N SER A 89 21.50 -13.10 12.59
CA SER A 89 22.85 -13.27 13.14
C SER A 89 23.61 -14.39 12.42
N PHE A 90 24.93 -14.23 12.35
CA PHE A 90 25.79 -15.24 11.75
C PHE A 90 25.74 -16.56 12.52
N ASP A 91 25.68 -16.50 13.85
CA ASP A 91 25.67 -17.68 14.71
C ASP A 91 24.42 -18.54 14.46
N GLU A 92 23.25 -17.89 14.28
CA GLU A 92 22.00 -18.59 13.92
C GLU A 92 22.08 -19.20 12.51
N GLN A 93 22.71 -18.52 11.55
CA GLN A 93 22.95 -19.07 10.21
C GLN A 93 23.82 -20.34 10.28
N ILE A 94 24.90 -20.33 11.05
CA ILE A 94 25.79 -21.48 11.24
C ILE A 94 25.04 -22.63 11.90
N ALA A 95 24.27 -22.35 12.97
CA ALA A 95 23.43 -23.37 13.62
C ALA A 95 22.43 -24.00 12.66
N TRP A 96 21.80 -23.21 11.79
CA TRP A 96 20.90 -23.71 10.76
C TRP A 96 21.61 -24.59 9.71
N LYS A 97 22.79 -24.18 9.21
CA LYS A 97 23.56 -24.99 8.25
C LYS A 97 24.06 -26.30 8.83
N THR A 98 24.51 -26.31 10.09
CA THR A 98 24.94 -27.53 10.78
C THR A 98 23.79 -28.53 10.90
N LYS A 99 22.56 -28.06 11.20
CA LYS A 99 21.36 -28.91 11.22
C LYS A 99 21.02 -29.51 9.85
N LEU A 100 21.16 -28.71 8.79
CA LEU A 100 20.79 -29.14 7.43
C LEU A 100 21.79 -30.15 6.84
N SER A 101 23.07 -29.96 7.08
CA SER A 101 24.15 -30.77 6.48
C SER A 101 24.38 -32.12 7.17
N GLN A 102 23.79 -32.37 8.35
CA GLN A 102 24.13 -33.50 9.23
C GLN A 102 25.64 -33.63 9.54
N SER A 103 26.45 -32.61 9.20
CA SER A 103 27.90 -32.56 9.35
C SER A 103 28.29 -32.04 10.75
N LYS A 104 29.47 -32.45 11.24
CA LYS A 104 29.95 -32.12 12.59
C LYS A 104 30.31 -30.64 12.80
N SER A 105 30.55 -29.84 11.76
CA SER A 105 30.63 -28.38 11.89
C SER A 105 30.52 -27.65 10.54
N ALA A 106 29.66 -26.62 10.48
CA ALA A 106 29.69 -25.64 9.39
C ALA A 106 30.86 -24.65 9.58
N ASP A 107 31.45 -24.18 8.48
CA ASP A 107 32.56 -23.20 8.50
C ASP A 107 32.15 -21.88 9.18
N SER A 108 32.71 -21.64 10.36
CA SER A 108 32.51 -20.45 11.19
C SER A 108 33.69 -19.49 11.15
N SER A 109 34.60 -19.63 10.18
CA SER A 109 35.79 -18.79 10.06
C SER A 109 35.46 -17.29 9.95
N TYR A 110 36.39 -16.46 10.43
CA TYR A 110 36.25 -15.00 10.35
C TYR A 110 36.06 -14.51 8.91
N ARG A 111 36.78 -15.12 7.95
CA ARG A 111 36.62 -14.82 6.52
C ARG A 111 35.21 -15.15 6.04
N ARG A 112 34.66 -16.31 6.40
CA ARG A 112 33.29 -16.68 6.03
C ARG A 112 32.26 -15.74 6.65
N ARG A 113 32.48 -15.28 7.88
CA ARG A 113 31.65 -14.28 8.56
C ARG A 113 31.64 -12.94 7.82
N LEU A 114 32.80 -12.47 7.35
CA LEU A 114 32.90 -11.28 6.51
C LEU A 114 32.17 -11.44 5.17
N VAL A 115 32.37 -12.57 4.47
CA VAL A 115 31.68 -12.82 3.21
C VAL A 115 30.16 -12.88 3.41
N TRP A 116 29.71 -13.59 4.43
CA TRP A 116 28.28 -13.67 4.77
C TRP A 116 27.67 -12.30 5.10
N SER A 117 28.45 -11.41 5.73
CA SER A 117 27.99 -10.05 6.04
C SER A 117 27.61 -9.27 4.78
N VAL A 118 28.40 -9.39 3.71
CA VAL A 118 28.14 -8.74 2.42
C VAL A 118 27.01 -9.45 1.68
N GLU A 119 27.04 -10.78 1.64
CA GLU A 119 25.97 -11.61 1.03
C GLU A 119 24.59 -11.23 1.57
N MET A 120 24.46 -11.19 2.90
CA MET A 120 23.17 -10.97 3.53
C MET A 120 22.64 -9.55 3.31
N ALA A 121 23.52 -8.56 3.14
CA ALA A 121 23.14 -7.19 2.84
C ALA A 121 22.45 -7.06 1.46
N PHE A 122 22.79 -7.91 0.49
CA PHE A 122 22.19 -7.94 -0.86
C PHE A 122 21.19 -9.09 -1.08
N ASN A 123 21.09 -10.03 -0.14
CA ASN A 123 20.17 -11.15 -0.21
C ASN A 123 18.76 -10.80 0.28
N TYR A 124 18.06 -9.94 -0.45
CA TYR A 124 16.71 -9.43 -0.11
C TYR A 124 15.65 -10.52 0.05
N ARG A 125 15.80 -11.64 -0.67
CA ARG A 125 14.91 -12.81 -0.60
C ARG A 125 15.33 -13.84 0.45
N ARG A 126 16.47 -13.61 1.11
CA ARG A 126 17.00 -14.45 2.18
C ARG A 126 17.27 -15.89 1.73
N VAL A 127 17.65 -16.06 0.46
CA VAL A 127 17.94 -17.36 -0.17
C VAL A 127 19.04 -18.09 0.60
N ASN A 128 18.86 -19.38 0.87
CA ASN A 128 19.82 -20.23 1.59
C ASN A 128 20.11 -19.77 3.04
N THR A 129 19.09 -19.23 3.70
CA THR A 129 19.12 -18.81 5.12
C THR A 129 17.85 -19.24 5.86
N PRO A 130 17.84 -19.31 7.21
CA PRO A 130 16.61 -19.62 7.97
C PRO A 130 15.50 -18.57 7.78
N TRP A 131 15.82 -17.38 7.28
CA TRP A 131 14.86 -16.29 7.04
C TRP A 131 14.29 -16.26 5.61
N GLN A 132 14.54 -17.30 4.80
CA GLN A 132 14.10 -17.38 3.41
C GLN A 132 12.61 -17.07 3.23
N ILE A 133 12.27 -16.26 2.21
CA ILE A 133 10.87 -16.03 1.87
C ILE A 133 10.22 -17.33 1.39
N ARG A 134 8.92 -17.50 1.66
CA ARG A 134 8.19 -18.68 1.19
C ARG A 134 7.95 -18.69 -0.32
N ALA A 135 7.84 -17.51 -0.93
CA ALA A 135 7.53 -17.33 -2.33
C ALA A 135 8.81 -17.14 -3.17
N VAL A 136 9.76 -18.07 -3.08
CA VAL A 136 10.88 -18.14 -4.03
C VAL A 136 10.42 -18.91 -5.26
N PRO A 137 10.41 -18.30 -6.46
CA PRO A 137 10.09 -19.02 -7.68
C PRO A 137 11.09 -20.16 -7.95
N ALA A 138 10.59 -21.32 -8.40
CA ALA A 138 11.40 -22.44 -8.84
C ALA A 138 11.93 -22.22 -10.27
N PHE A 139 13.00 -22.94 -10.63
CA PHE A 139 13.54 -22.92 -12.01
C PHE A 139 12.60 -23.59 -13.01
N ASP A 140 11.93 -24.65 -12.57
CA ASP A 140 10.87 -25.32 -13.30
C ASP A 140 9.62 -25.42 -12.40
N LYS A 141 8.44 -25.18 -12.97
CA LYS A 141 7.18 -25.23 -12.24
C LYS A 141 6.65 -26.65 -12.06
N HIS A 142 6.94 -27.52 -13.01
CA HIS A 142 6.54 -28.92 -13.01
C HIS A 142 7.50 -29.77 -12.18
N ASP A 143 8.76 -29.35 -12.06
CA ASP A 143 9.73 -29.91 -11.13
C ASP A 143 10.33 -28.82 -10.22
N PRO A 144 9.72 -28.54 -9.06
CA PRO A 144 10.22 -27.53 -8.12
C PRO A 144 11.63 -27.81 -7.56
N GLY A 145 12.12 -29.05 -7.64
CA GLY A 145 13.46 -29.44 -7.19
C GLY A 145 14.53 -29.25 -8.27
N PHE A 146 14.14 -28.97 -9.51
CA PHE A 146 15.06 -28.81 -10.63
C PHE A 146 15.96 -27.58 -10.44
N VAL A 147 17.26 -27.79 -10.65
CA VAL A 147 18.27 -26.74 -10.76
C VAL A 147 19.06 -26.98 -12.06
N PRO A 148 19.19 -25.97 -12.94
CA PRO A 148 19.96 -26.12 -14.17
C PRO A 148 21.45 -26.31 -13.89
N ASP A 149 22.14 -27.03 -14.77
CA ASP A 149 23.60 -27.08 -14.75
C ASP A 149 24.22 -25.69 -15.02
N LYS A 150 25.51 -25.54 -14.73
CA LYS A 150 26.22 -24.26 -14.86
C LYS A 150 26.07 -23.66 -16.26
N TRP A 151 26.25 -24.43 -17.32
CA TRP A 151 26.27 -23.92 -18.70
C TRP A 151 24.86 -23.67 -19.24
N ASP A 152 23.87 -24.47 -18.87
CA ASP A 152 22.46 -24.18 -19.13
C ASP A 152 22.01 -22.91 -18.41
N PHE A 153 22.36 -22.75 -17.13
CA PHE A 153 22.09 -21.52 -16.37
C PHE A 153 22.69 -20.29 -17.05
N LEU A 154 23.98 -20.33 -17.43
CA LEU A 154 24.66 -19.22 -18.10
C LEU A 154 24.00 -18.87 -19.44
N ARG A 155 23.65 -19.87 -20.27
CA ARG A 155 22.94 -19.66 -21.54
C ARG A 155 21.57 -19.01 -21.33
N ARG A 156 20.80 -19.48 -20.34
CA ARG A 156 19.50 -18.89 -19.99
C ARG A 156 19.64 -17.45 -19.50
N CYS A 157 20.66 -17.15 -18.70
CA CYS A 157 20.92 -15.79 -18.23
C CYS A 157 21.37 -14.87 -19.37
N ALA A 158 22.25 -15.33 -20.26
CA ALA A 158 22.65 -14.58 -21.45
C ALA A 158 21.44 -14.24 -22.33
N ALA A 159 20.57 -15.22 -22.61
CA ALA A 159 19.33 -14.99 -23.37
C ALA A 159 18.41 -13.96 -22.70
N LYS A 160 18.25 -14.01 -21.37
CA LYS A 160 17.48 -13.02 -20.61
C LYS A 160 18.11 -11.63 -20.67
N VAL A 161 19.44 -11.51 -20.55
CA VAL A 161 20.15 -10.23 -20.67
C VAL A 161 19.95 -9.64 -22.06
N CYS A 162 20.19 -10.41 -23.12
CA CYS A 162 19.97 -9.97 -24.49
C CYS A 162 18.52 -9.54 -24.73
N GLY A 163 17.54 -10.35 -24.32
CA GLY A 163 16.12 -10.02 -24.43
C GLY A 163 15.75 -8.74 -23.66
N SER A 164 16.26 -8.57 -22.44
CA SER A 164 16.07 -7.36 -21.64
C SER A 164 16.66 -6.12 -22.32
N LEU A 165 17.88 -6.22 -22.88
CA LEU A 165 18.51 -5.11 -23.59
C LEU A 165 17.72 -4.71 -24.84
N LEU A 166 17.19 -5.68 -25.59
CA LEU A 166 16.33 -5.41 -26.75
C LEU A 166 15.04 -4.69 -26.34
N VAL A 167 14.37 -5.15 -25.28
CA VAL A 167 13.16 -4.46 -24.75
C VAL A 167 13.49 -3.04 -24.30
N LEU A 168 14.59 -2.85 -23.57
CA LEU A 168 15.01 -1.51 -23.16
C LEU A 168 15.35 -0.62 -24.37
N HIS A 169 15.99 -1.16 -25.39
CA HIS A 169 16.33 -0.41 -26.59
C HIS A 169 15.10 0.01 -27.41
N PHE A 170 14.14 -0.90 -27.63
CA PHE A 170 12.99 -0.66 -28.49
C PHE A 170 11.77 -0.07 -27.77
N CYS A 171 11.64 -0.26 -26.45
CA CYS A 171 10.49 0.20 -25.68
C CYS A 171 10.79 1.42 -24.80
N THR A 172 12.00 1.99 -24.86
CA THR A 172 12.29 3.29 -24.23
C THR A 172 12.39 4.37 -25.30
N ILE A 173 11.74 5.51 -25.03
CA ILE A 173 11.80 6.72 -25.86
C ILE A 173 12.65 7.74 -25.09
N ASP A 174 13.41 8.56 -25.80
CA ASP A 174 14.19 9.61 -25.17
C ASP A 174 13.26 10.64 -24.50
N ALA A 175 13.62 11.09 -23.30
CA ALA A 175 12.86 12.09 -22.57
C ALA A 175 12.79 13.44 -23.30
N GLY A 176 13.75 13.71 -24.20
CA GLY A 176 13.77 14.90 -25.05
C GLY A 176 12.96 14.80 -26.34
N ASP A 177 12.28 13.69 -26.60
CA ASP A 177 11.49 13.49 -27.83
C ASP A 177 10.23 14.38 -27.83
N ALA A 178 10.05 15.18 -28.89
CA ALA A 178 8.91 16.09 -29.02
C ALA A 178 7.55 15.36 -29.12
N CYS A 179 7.53 14.15 -29.70
CA CYS A 179 6.34 13.31 -29.77
C CYS A 179 5.94 12.82 -28.37
N LEU A 180 6.93 12.51 -27.51
CA LEU A 180 6.70 12.13 -26.13
C LEU A 180 6.12 13.30 -25.31
N ALA A 181 6.67 14.51 -25.47
CA ALA A 181 6.16 15.71 -24.80
C ALA A 181 4.68 16.00 -25.15
N GLY A 182 4.32 15.86 -26.44
CA GLY A 182 2.95 15.95 -26.90
C GLY A 182 2.03 14.92 -26.23
N MET A 183 2.42 13.63 -26.25
CA MET A 183 1.63 12.56 -25.62
C MET A 183 1.51 12.70 -24.10
N ILE A 184 2.55 13.15 -23.40
CA ILE A 184 2.52 13.39 -21.96
C ILE A 184 1.59 14.55 -21.63
N SER A 185 1.60 15.63 -22.41
CA SER A 185 0.71 16.79 -22.18
C SER A 185 -0.78 16.42 -22.24
N GLU A 186 -1.15 15.41 -23.03
CA GLU A 186 -2.51 14.89 -23.13
C GLU A 186 -2.95 14.05 -21.91
N ILE A 187 -1.99 13.52 -21.15
CA ILE A 187 -2.23 12.67 -19.97
C ILE A 187 -2.05 13.46 -18.67
N SER A 188 -1.14 14.44 -18.66
CA SER A 188 -0.57 15.09 -17.46
C SER A 188 -1.50 16.04 -16.72
N GLY A 189 -2.68 16.39 -17.27
CA GLY A 189 -3.57 17.41 -16.69
C GLY A 189 -4.47 16.94 -15.54
N SER A 190 -4.56 15.64 -15.26
CA SER A 190 -5.67 15.11 -14.45
C SER A 190 -5.25 13.90 -13.62
N LYS A 191 -5.27 14.04 -12.29
CA LYS A 191 -5.14 12.93 -11.31
C LYS A 191 -6.33 11.96 -11.38
N ASN A 192 -7.30 12.19 -12.27
CA ASN A 192 -8.50 11.37 -12.48
C ASN A 192 -8.21 10.15 -13.38
N VAL A 193 -7.14 9.42 -13.05
CA VAL A 193 -6.60 8.30 -13.85
C VAL A 193 -7.58 7.13 -13.95
N LEU A 194 -8.48 6.96 -12.96
CA LEU A 194 -9.47 5.88 -12.91
C LEU A 194 -10.87 6.29 -13.37
N LEU A 195 -11.24 7.55 -13.22
CA LEU A 195 -12.57 8.08 -13.49
C LEU A 195 -12.43 9.48 -14.12
N PRO A 196 -11.97 9.57 -15.39
CA PRO A 196 -12.03 10.85 -16.09
C PRO A 196 -13.48 11.33 -16.11
N THR A 197 -13.68 12.64 -16.02
CA THR A 197 -15.00 13.24 -16.26
C THR A 197 -15.48 12.83 -17.66
N TRP A 198 -16.79 12.70 -17.88
CA TRP A 198 -17.36 12.28 -19.18
C TRP A 198 -16.86 13.16 -20.35
N GLU A 199 -16.52 14.42 -20.09
CA GLU A 199 -15.97 15.39 -21.06
C GLU A 199 -14.47 15.17 -21.38
N GLU A 200 -13.73 14.50 -20.49
CA GLU A 200 -12.29 14.25 -20.58
C GLU A 200 -11.92 12.90 -21.22
N TRP A 201 -12.92 12.06 -21.48
CA TRP A 201 -12.73 10.70 -21.99
C TRP A 201 -12.66 10.68 -23.53
N THR A 202 -11.55 10.21 -24.08
CA THR A 202 -11.41 9.92 -25.52
C THR A 202 -10.75 8.56 -25.74
N ALA A 203 -11.15 7.84 -26.80
CA ALA A 203 -10.56 6.54 -27.16
C ALA A 203 -9.03 6.63 -27.36
N ARG A 204 -8.56 7.76 -27.91
CA ARG A 204 -7.13 8.05 -28.08
C ARG A 204 -6.41 8.16 -26.74
N ARG A 205 -6.94 8.91 -25.77
CA ARG A 205 -6.36 9.03 -24.43
C ARG A 205 -6.29 7.67 -23.72
N ALA A 206 -7.36 6.87 -23.79
CA ALA A 206 -7.40 5.53 -23.22
C ALA A 206 -6.36 4.59 -23.85
N LEU A 207 -6.23 4.62 -25.18
CA LEU A 207 -5.21 3.85 -25.91
C LEU A 207 -3.79 4.26 -25.51
N VAL A 208 -3.51 5.56 -25.48
CA VAL A 208 -2.20 6.10 -25.09
C VAL A 208 -1.88 5.68 -23.65
N GLN A 209 -2.80 5.88 -22.69
CA GLN A 209 -2.61 5.47 -21.29
C GLN A 209 -2.37 3.97 -21.14
N MET A 210 -3.10 3.13 -21.89
CA MET A 210 -2.89 1.68 -21.90
C MET A 210 -1.50 1.33 -22.43
N LEU A 211 -1.08 1.93 -23.54
CA LEU A 211 0.24 1.70 -24.13
C LEU A 211 1.38 2.15 -23.19
N PHE A 212 1.25 3.31 -22.54
CA PHE A 212 2.20 3.76 -21.52
C PHE A 212 2.28 2.78 -20.34
N THR A 213 1.14 2.32 -19.84
CA THR A 213 1.08 1.36 -18.73
C THR A 213 1.74 0.02 -19.10
N ILE A 214 1.42 -0.49 -20.29
CA ILE A 214 1.99 -1.74 -20.80
C ILE A 214 3.50 -1.59 -21.03
N SER A 215 3.92 -0.50 -21.68
CA SER A 215 5.34 -0.19 -21.93
C SER A 215 6.11 -0.09 -20.61
N PHE A 216 5.60 0.66 -19.63
CA PHE A 216 6.17 0.76 -18.29
C PHE A 216 6.36 -0.62 -17.63
N GLY A 217 5.36 -1.51 -17.74
CA GLY A 217 5.45 -2.88 -17.25
C GLY A 217 6.56 -3.69 -17.91
N PHE A 218 6.66 -3.65 -19.24
CA PHE A 218 7.70 -4.36 -20.00
C PHE A 218 9.10 -3.83 -19.71
N VAL A 219 9.29 -2.51 -19.77
CA VAL A 219 10.57 -1.83 -19.49
C VAL A 219 11.04 -2.12 -18.07
N THR A 220 10.15 -2.01 -17.08
CA THR A 220 10.48 -2.27 -15.67
C THR A 220 10.85 -3.73 -15.45
N ARG A 221 10.07 -4.67 -16.02
CA ARG A 221 10.40 -6.10 -15.93
C ARG A 221 11.75 -6.41 -16.59
N ALA A 222 12.01 -5.85 -17.77
CA ALA A 222 13.25 -6.03 -18.51
C ALA A 222 14.45 -5.50 -17.71
N ALA A 223 14.35 -4.31 -17.10
CA ALA A 223 15.41 -3.73 -16.28
C ALA A 223 15.76 -4.61 -15.08
N ILE A 224 14.75 -5.08 -14.33
CA ILE A 224 14.95 -5.95 -13.16
C ILE A 224 15.52 -7.30 -13.58
N LEU A 225 14.92 -7.95 -14.58
CA LEU A 225 15.34 -9.27 -15.04
C LEU A 225 16.74 -9.24 -15.64
N GLY A 226 17.04 -8.22 -16.44
CA GLY A 226 18.31 -8.03 -17.11
C GLY A 226 19.43 -7.82 -16.10
N THR A 227 19.23 -6.90 -15.15
CA THR A 227 20.23 -6.62 -14.09
C THR A 227 20.47 -7.85 -13.21
N TYR A 228 19.40 -8.52 -12.78
CA TYR A 228 19.52 -9.74 -11.97
C TYR A 228 20.26 -10.86 -12.72
N SER A 229 19.89 -11.08 -13.99
CA SER A 229 20.50 -12.13 -14.83
C SER A 229 21.97 -11.82 -15.12
N LEU A 230 22.31 -10.57 -15.41
CA LEU A 230 23.68 -10.12 -15.64
C LEU A 230 24.58 -10.37 -14.43
N LEU A 231 24.14 -9.96 -13.23
CA LEU A 231 24.89 -10.19 -11.99
C LEU A 231 25.02 -11.69 -11.69
N SER A 232 23.93 -12.45 -11.80
CA SER A 232 23.95 -13.89 -11.56
C SER A 232 24.88 -14.63 -12.52
N MET A 233 24.90 -14.21 -13.79
CA MET A 233 25.74 -14.78 -14.83
C MET A 233 27.21 -14.52 -14.52
N PHE A 234 27.56 -13.28 -14.17
CA PHE A 234 28.91 -12.91 -13.79
C PHE A 234 29.41 -13.75 -12.60
N PHE A 235 28.65 -13.77 -11.51
CA PHE A 235 29.03 -14.45 -10.28
C PHE A 235 29.12 -15.98 -10.40
N VAL A 236 28.23 -16.60 -11.19
CA VAL A 236 28.27 -18.05 -11.47
C VAL A 236 29.40 -18.39 -12.46
N ALA A 237 29.67 -17.53 -13.45
CA ALA A 237 30.75 -17.75 -14.42
C ALA A 237 32.11 -17.83 -13.71
N VAL A 238 32.41 -16.86 -12.85
CA VAL A 238 33.66 -16.81 -12.06
C VAL A 238 33.73 -17.86 -10.94
N GLY A 239 32.65 -18.61 -10.70
CA GLY A 239 32.60 -19.68 -9.70
C GLY A 239 32.45 -19.20 -8.25
N ALA A 240 31.99 -17.96 -8.04
CA ALA A 240 31.74 -17.43 -6.71
C ALA A 240 30.43 -17.97 -6.09
N TYR A 241 29.46 -18.34 -6.94
CA TYR A 241 28.16 -18.88 -6.54
C TYR A 241 27.72 -20.00 -7.48
N GLU A 242 26.82 -20.86 -7.00
CA GLU A 242 26.20 -21.91 -7.79
C GLU A 242 24.85 -21.44 -8.37
N PRO A 243 24.33 -22.07 -9.44
CA PRO A 243 23.01 -21.73 -10.00
C PRO A 243 21.89 -21.72 -8.94
N VAL A 244 21.92 -22.63 -7.98
CA VAL A 244 20.92 -22.74 -6.90
C VAL A 244 20.86 -21.50 -5.99
N ASP A 245 21.96 -20.74 -5.87
CA ASP A 245 22.00 -19.49 -5.10
C ASP A 245 21.27 -18.33 -5.79
N TRP A 246 20.98 -18.47 -7.09
CA TRP A 246 20.32 -17.45 -7.92
C TRP A 246 18.97 -17.93 -8.49
N PRO A 247 17.99 -18.28 -7.62
CA PRO A 247 16.70 -18.74 -8.09
C PRO A 247 15.94 -17.62 -8.83
N PRO A 248 15.06 -17.94 -9.81
CA PRO A 248 14.36 -16.93 -10.59
C PRO A 248 13.64 -15.90 -9.73
N VAL A 249 13.69 -14.62 -10.14
CA VAL A 249 13.07 -13.52 -9.37
C VAL A 249 11.59 -13.32 -9.68
N PHE A 250 11.16 -13.71 -10.89
CA PHE A 250 9.78 -13.64 -11.35
C PHE A 250 9.17 -15.04 -11.43
N GLY A 251 7.86 -15.13 -11.23
CA GLY A 251 7.09 -16.31 -11.60
C GLY A 251 6.65 -16.27 -13.06
N ASP A 252 5.77 -17.20 -13.42
CA ASP A 252 5.24 -17.33 -14.78
C ASP A 252 4.37 -16.13 -15.18
N LEU A 253 4.59 -15.64 -16.40
CA LEU A 253 3.67 -14.69 -17.06
C LEU A 253 2.27 -15.29 -17.22
N GLY A 254 2.19 -16.61 -17.38
CA GLY A 254 0.95 -17.38 -17.42
C GLY A 254 0.10 -17.24 -16.16
N ASP A 255 0.66 -16.79 -15.04
CA ASP A 255 -0.08 -16.68 -13.78
C ASP A 255 -0.62 -15.27 -13.49
N MET A 256 -0.41 -14.32 -14.40
CA MET A 256 -0.80 -12.90 -14.28
C MET A 256 -2.28 -12.61 -14.60
N TYR A 257 -3.19 -13.53 -14.30
CA TYR A 257 -4.63 -13.39 -14.60
C TYR A 257 -5.47 -12.87 -13.41
N SER A 258 -4.82 -12.40 -12.33
CA SER A 258 -5.49 -11.70 -11.21
C SER A 258 -4.49 -10.78 -10.50
N LEU A 259 -4.94 -9.68 -9.90
CA LEU A 259 -4.08 -8.74 -9.16
C LEU A 259 -3.38 -9.43 -8.00
N THR A 260 -4.09 -10.29 -7.26
CA THR A 260 -3.49 -11.07 -6.17
C THR A 260 -2.37 -11.97 -6.67
N ARG A 261 -2.49 -12.56 -7.86
CA ARG A 261 -1.45 -13.44 -8.43
C ARG A 261 -0.29 -12.65 -9.04
N VAL A 262 -0.59 -11.53 -9.71
CA VAL A 262 0.43 -10.61 -10.23
C VAL A 262 1.40 -10.25 -9.11
N TRP A 263 0.91 -9.67 -8.02
CA TRP A 263 1.78 -9.25 -6.92
C TRP A 263 2.19 -10.41 -5.99
N GLY A 264 1.40 -11.48 -5.94
CA GLY A 264 1.59 -12.63 -5.04
C GLY A 264 2.65 -13.63 -5.51
N ILE A 265 2.74 -13.89 -6.81
CA ILE A 265 3.59 -14.97 -7.34
C ILE A 265 4.27 -14.65 -8.67
N ALA A 266 3.70 -13.81 -9.53
CA ALA A 266 4.19 -13.64 -10.90
C ALA A 266 5.17 -12.46 -11.07
N TRP A 267 4.93 -11.34 -10.38
CA TRP A 267 5.83 -10.18 -10.32
C TRP A 267 7.09 -10.51 -9.50
N HIS A 268 8.10 -9.63 -9.49
CA HIS A 268 9.36 -9.96 -8.82
C HIS A 268 9.17 -10.10 -7.30
N GLN A 269 9.82 -11.10 -6.72
CA GLN A 269 9.69 -11.40 -5.29
C GLN A 269 10.77 -10.74 -4.42
N ILE A 270 11.65 -9.93 -5.03
CA ILE A 270 12.79 -9.27 -4.38
C ILE A 270 12.37 -8.46 -3.15
N LEU A 271 11.32 -7.64 -3.27
CA LEU A 271 10.92 -6.71 -2.20
C LEU A 271 9.96 -7.33 -1.17
N ARG A 272 9.46 -8.55 -1.39
CA ARG A 272 8.37 -9.13 -0.58
C ARG A 272 8.66 -9.10 0.92
N LYS A 273 9.86 -9.55 1.33
CA LYS A 273 10.23 -9.59 2.74
C LYS A 273 10.23 -8.19 3.34
N LEU A 274 10.85 -7.23 2.64
CA LEU A 274 11.10 -5.88 3.09
C LEU A 274 9.80 -5.07 3.27
N VAL A 275 8.84 -5.24 2.35
CA VAL A 275 7.55 -4.54 2.45
C VAL A 275 6.57 -5.22 3.41
N THR A 276 6.78 -6.49 3.75
CA THR A 276 5.86 -7.22 4.65
C THR A 276 6.37 -7.42 6.07
N SER A 277 7.67 -7.40 6.34
CA SER A 277 8.19 -7.61 7.70
C SER A 277 7.88 -6.43 8.62
N ASN A 278 7.96 -5.21 8.11
CA ASN A 278 7.54 -4.00 8.82
C ASN A 278 6.06 -4.06 9.22
N ALA A 279 5.22 -4.53 8.30
CA ALA A 279 3.81 -4.75 8.56
C ALA A 279 3.57 -5.87 9.61
N ASP A 280 4.32 -6.96 9.51
CA ASP A 280 4.20 -8.09 10.45
C ASP A 280 4.58 -7.68 11.87
N PHE A 281 5.70 -6.97 12.01
CA PHE A 281 6.16 -6.48 13.31
C PHE A 281 5.13 -5.56 13.96
N LEU A 282 4.65 -4.56 13.23
CA LEU A 282 3.67 -3.62 13.77
C LEU A 282 2.37 -4.34 14.16
N LEU A 283 1.84 -5.21 13.30
CA LEU A 283 0.54 -5.84 13.55
C LEU A 283 0.60 -6.93 14.60
N PHE A 284 1.63 -7.77 14.61
CA PHE A 284 1.67 -8.97 15.43
C PHE A 284 2.52 -8.80 16.70
N ASP A 285 3.63 -8.06 16.63
CA ASP A 285 4.53 -7.92 17.78
C ASP A 285 4.16 -6.69 18.63
N VAL A 286 3.84 -5.56 17.98
CA VAL A 286 3.46 -4.32 18.68
C VAL A 286 1.97 -4.30 19.02
N LEU A 287 1.10 -4.41 18.02
CA LEU A 287 -0.36 -4.31 18.20
C LEU A 287 -1.00 -5.63 18.65
N ARG A 288 -0.27 -6.75 18.59
CA ARG A 288 -0.73 -8.10 19.00
C ARG A 288 -2.08 -8.50 18.39
N LEU A 289 -2.33 -8.11 17.15
CA LEU A 289 -3.57 -8.42 16.46
C LEU A 289 -3.69 -9.92 16.19
N PRO A 290 -4.87 -10.53 16.40
CA PRO A 290 -5.08 -11.92 16.05
C PRO A 290 -4.96 -12.11 14.53
N GLN A 291 -4.40 -13.25 14.11
CA GLN A 291 -4.36 -13.60 12.69
C GLN A 291 -5.79 -13.75 12.17
N GLY A 292 -6.17 -12.90 11.22
CA GLY A 292 -7.55 -12.80 10.75
C GLY A 292 -7.68 -12.00 9.46
N PHE A 293 -8.91 -11.65 9.08
CA PHE A 293 -9.15 -10.80 7.91
C PHE A 293 -8.56 -9.40 8.11
N VAL A 294 -8.78 -8.77 9.26
CA VAL A 294 -8.29 -7.42 9.57
C VAL A 294 -6.75 -7.34 9.48
N ALA A 295 -6.04 -8.24 10.16
CA ALA A 295 -4.57 -8.29 10.09
C ALA A 295 -4.07 -8.51 8.66
N ARG A 296 -4.74 -9.35 7.85
CA ARG A 296 -4.38 -9.54 6.44
C ARG A 296 -4.62 -8.30 5.58
N SER A 297 -5.74 -7.61 5.77
CA SER A 297 -6.07 -6.38 5.06
C SER A 297 -5.12 -5.25 5.43
N LEU A 298 -4.82 -5.06 6.72
CA LEU A 298 -3.85 -4.07 7.18
C LEU A 298 -2.43 -4.39 6.68
N ARG A 299 -2.03 -5.67 6.69
CA ARG A 299 -0.76 -6.11 6.12
C ARG A 299 -0.66 -5.78 4.63
N LEU A 300 -1.75 -5.99 3.89
CA LEU A 300 -1.83 -5.65 2.47
C LEU A 300 -1.70 -4.14 2.24
N ILE A 301 -2.46 -3.34 3.00
CA ILE A 301 -2.44 -1.87 2.93
C ILE A 301 -1.03 -1.35 3.18
N MET A 302 -0.39 -1.76 4.26
CA MET A 302 0.97 -1.30 4.59
C MET A 302 2.02 -1.76 3.58
N ALA A 303 1.89 -2.99 3.05
CA ALA A 303 2.83 -3.48 2.04
C ALA A 303 2.77 -2.63 0.76
N PHE A 304 1.56 -2.31 0.28
CA PHE A 304 1.39 -1.45 -0.90
C PHE A 304 1.76 0.01 -0.62
N ALA A 305 1.42 0.56 0.54
CA ALA A 305 1.82 1.92 0.94
C ALA A 305 3.34 2.05 1.02
N THR A 306 4.03 1.07 1.63
CA THR A 306 5.50 1.04 1.71
C THR A 306 6.13 0.93 0.32
N SER A 307 5.59 0.07 -0.56
CA SER A 307 6.01 -0.01 -1.96
C SER A 307 5.83 1.32 -2.70
N GLY A 308 4.68 1.99 -2.50
CA GLY A 308 4.39 3.30 -3.05
C GLY A 308 5.36 4.37 -2.57
N LEU A 309 5.75 4.34 -1.29
CA LEU A 309 6.74 5.27 -0.73
C LEU A 309 8.13 5.07 -1.35
N VAL A 310 8.58 3.83 -1.56
CA VAL A 310 9.86 3.55 -2.23
C VAL A 310 9.86 4.11 -3.66
N HIS A 311 8.76 3.95 -4.40
CA HIS A 311 8.65 4.48 -5.76
C HIS A 311 8.43 6.00 -5.79
N PHE A 312 7.78 6.57 -4.78
CA PHE A 312 7.72 8.02 -4.61
C PHE A 312 9.12 8.61 -4.45
N LEU A 313 9.98 7.99 -3.64
CA LEU A 313 11.38 8.41 -3.46
C LEU A 313 12.21 8.21 -4.73
N MET A 314 11.88 7.21 -5.54
CA MET A 314 12.42 7.02 -6.90
C MET A 314 12.05 8.19 -7.82
N ASP A 315 10.78 8.59 -7.84
CA ASP A 315 10.28 9.72 -8.63
C ASP A 315 10.98 11.03 -8.22
N LEU A 316 11.13 11.28 -6.92
CA LEU A 316 11.93 12.41 -6.43
C LEU A 316 13.39 12.33 -6.86
N GLY A 317 13.98 11.12 -6.87
CA GLY A 317 15.32 10.87 -7.39
C GLY A 317 15.44 11.17 -8.87
N PHE A 318 14.37 10.96 -9.65
CA PHE A 318 14.26 11.42 -11.03
C PHE A 318 14.01 12.92 -11.17
N GLY A 319 13.77 13.65 -10.07
CA GLY A 319 13.48 15.07 -10.08
C GLY A 319 12.02 15.42 -10.33
N VAL A 320 11.11 14.45 -10.28
CA VAL A 320 9.66 14.69 -10.25
C VAL A 320 9.31 15.42 -8.96
N SER A 321 8.43 16.41 -9.00
CA SER A 321 8.01 17.15 -7.80
C SER A 321 7.06 16.32 -6.92
N LEU A 322 6.95 16.71 -5.64
CA LEU A 322 6.13 16.00 -4.65
C LEU A 322 4.65 15.89 -5.09
N ASP A 323 4.11 16.94 -5.71
CA ASP A 323 2.74 17.06 -6.16
C ASP A 323 2.44 16.29 -7.47
N GLN A 324 3.47 16.01 -8.26
CA GLN A 324 3.39 15.32 -9.56
C GLN A 324 3.61 13.81 -9.44
N SER A 325 4.22 13.33 -8.37
CA SER A 325 4.50 11.91 -8.19
C SER A 325 3.21 11.08 -8.06
N GLY A 326 2.92 10.25 -9.07
CA GLY A 326 1.79 9.31 -9.08
C GLY A 326 2.05 7.99 -8.34
N ALA A 327 3.28 7.74 -7.84
CA ALA A 327 3.68 6.46 -7.28
C ALA A 327 2.79 5.97 -6.12
N LEU A 328 2.57 6.80 -5.10
CA LEU A 328 1.72 6.42 -3.95
C LEU A 328 0.29 6.08 -4.40
N TRP A 329 -0.26 6.88 -5.31
CA TRP A 329 -1.59 6.64 -5.88
C TRP A 329 -1.64 5.29 -6.60
N PHE A 330 -0.70 5.03 -7.51
CA PHE A 330 -0.63 3.78 -8.27
C PHE A 330 -0.59 2.53 -7.37
N PHE A 331 0.28 2.52 -6.36
CA PHE A 331 0.41 1.36 -5.47
C PHE A 331 -0.77 1.24 -4.50
N CYS A 332 -1.29 2.34 -3.96
CA CYS A 332 -2.44 2.31 -3.07
C CYS A 332 -3.73 1.90 -3.80
N LEU A 333 -3.89 2.23 -5.09
CA LEU A 333 -5.03 1.78 -5.91
C LEU A 333 -5.09 0.26 -6.11
N GLN A 334 -3.99 -0.45 -5.90
CA GLN A 334 -4.00 -1.92 -5.92
C GLN A 334 -4.84 -2.49 -4.77
N ILE A 335 -4.95 -1.76 -3.64
CA ILE A 335 -5.70 -2.18 -2.46
C ILE A 335 -7.20 -2.31 -2.76
N PRO A 336 -7.92 -1.27 -3.23
CA PRO A 336 -9.32 -1.42 -3.61
C PRO A 336 -9.49 -2.39 -4.77
N GLY A 337 -8.55 -2.47 -5.71
CA GLY A 337 -8.56 -3.48 -6.78
C GLY A 337 -8.56 -4.92 -6.25
N ILE A 338 -7.71 -5.23 -5.27
CA ILE A 338 -7.64 -6.55 -4.61
C ILE A 338 -8.86 -6.77 -3.69
N ALA A 339 -9.34 -5.74 -2.99
CA ALA A 339 -10.55 -5.84 -2.18
C ALA A 339 -11.78 -6.19 -3.05
N PHE A 340 -11.89 -5.51 -4.20
CA PHE A 340 -12.87 -5.82 -5.23
C PHE A 340 -12.66 -7.24 -5.75
N GLU A 341 -11.44 -7.64 -6.14
CA GLU A 341 -11.13 -9.02 -6.57
C GLU A 341 -11.67 -10.08 -5.58
N ASN A 342 -11.45 -9.85 -4.29
CA ASN A 342 -11.91 -10.74 -3.23
C ASN A 342 -13.45 -10.74 -3.09
N LEU A 343 -14.11 -9.59 -3.28
CA LEU A 343 -15.57 -9.47 -3.23
C LEU A 343 -16.23 -10.31 -4.32
N VAL A 344 -15.82 -10.20 -5.59
CA VAL A 344 -16.44 -11.02 -6.65
C VAL A 344 -16.04 -12.48 -6.56
N TRP A 345 -14.83 -12.79 -6.10
CA TRP A 345 -14.55 -14.17 -5.75
C TRP A 345 -15.56 -14.70 -4.72
N TRP A 346 -15.89 -13.92 -3.69
CA TRP A 346 -16.83 -14.34 -2.65
C TRP A 346 -18.29 -14.45 -3.15
N THR A 347 -18.79 -13.44 -3.88
CA THR A 347 -20.17 -13.43 -4.39
C THR A 347 -20.40 -14.46 -5.49
N CYS A 348 -19.45 -14.62 -6.41
CA CYS A 348 -19.58 -15.50 -7.56
C CYS A 348 -18.86 -16.85 -7.40
N HIS A 349 -18.39 -17.20 -6.20
CA HIS A 349 -17.54 -18.38 -5.97
C HIS A 349 -18.11 -19.69 -6.55
N GLY A 350 -19.42 -19.89 -6.44
CA GLY A 350 -20.10 -21.09 -6.91
C GLY A 350 -20.09 -21.22 -8.43
N MET A 351 -20.32 -20.12 -9.14
CA MET A 351 -20.24 -20.05 -10.61
C MET A 351 -18.80 -20.23 -11.07
N ILE A 352 -17.87 -19.48 -10.48
CA ILE A 352 -16.46 -19.49 -10.89
C ILE A 352 -15.84 -20.89 -10.68
N LYS A 353 -16.20 -21.60 -9.60
CA LYS A 353 -15.74 -22.98 -9.37
C LYS A 353 -16.24 -23.99 -10.41
N ARG A 354 -17.36 -23.72 -11.10
CA ARG A 354 -17.88 -24.59 -12.17
C ARG A 354 -17.20 -24.33 -13.52
N MET A 355 -16.53 -23.20 -13.69
CA MET A 355 -15.82 -22.86 -14.92
C MET A 355 -14.55 -23.70 -15.08
N GLY A 356 -14.21 -24.09 -16.31
CA GLY A 356 -12.94 -24.75 -16.61
C GLY A 356 -11.73 -23.82 -16.42
N TYR A 357 -10.56 -24.38 -16.08
CA TYR A 357 -9.34 -23.59 -15.80
C TYR A 357 -8.94 -22.63 -16.92
N ARG A 358 -9.10 -23.02 -18.20
CA ARG A 358 -8.78 -22.17 -19.35
C ARG A 358 -9.70 -20.94 -19.44
N TRP A 359 -11.00 -21.13 -19.23
CA TRP A 359 -11.98 -20.04 -19.20
C TRP A 359 -11.74 -19.09 -18.04
N ARG A 360 -11.36 -19.65 -16.89
CA ARG A 360 -10.94 -18.85 -15.75
C ARG A 360 -9.77 -17.93 -16.15
N LYS A 361 -8.71 -18.53 -16.67
CA LYS A 361 -7.53 -17.79 -17.10
C LYS A 361 -7.84 -16.72 -18.16
N ALA A 362 -8.66 -17.05 -19.15
CA ALA A 362 -9.06 -16.13 -20.22
C ALA A 362 -9.81 -14.90 -19.68
N ILE A 363 -10.81 -15.11 -18.82
CA ILE A 363 -11.55 -14.00 -18.19
C ILE A 363 -10.63 -13.13 -17.35
N GLY A 364 -9.70 -13.73 -16.61
CA GLY A 364 -8.73 -12.99 -15.81
C GLY A 364 -7.77 -12.12 -16.62
N TYR A 365 -7.51 -12.44 -17.89
CA TYR A 365 -6.67 -11.61 -18.78
C TYR A 365 -7.44 -10.50 -19.50
N VAL A 366 -8.74 -10.67 -19.73
CA VAL A 366 -9.58 -9.72 -20.47
C VAL A 366 -9.92 -8.47 -19.64
N TRP A 367 -9.63 -8.47 -18.34
CA TRP A 367 -10.19 -7.52 -17.40
C TRP A 367 -9.14 -6.74 -16.58
N PRO A 368 -9.22 -5.39 -16.44
CA PRO A 368 -8.32 -4.60 -15.59
C PRO A 368 -8.44 -4.76 -14.05
N ALA A 369 -9.48 -5.37 -13.46
CA ALA A 369 -9.56 -5.68 -12.01
C ALA A 369 -10.75 -6.60 -11.55
N GLN A 370 -10.66 -7.97 -11.65
CA GLN A 370 -11.58 -9.04 -11.13
C GLN A 370 -11.74 -10.28 -12.04
N PRO A 371 -11.94 -11.49 -11.49
CA PRO A 371 -11.13 -12.16 -10.45
C PRO A 371 -10.84 -13.61 -10.85
N LEU A 372 -9.82 -14.26 -10.25
CA LEU A 372 -9.85 -15.72 -10.13
C LEU A 372 -8.92 -16.38 -9.10
N CYS A 373 -9.59 -16.73 -7.99
CA CYS A 373 -9.34 -17.85 -7.09
C CYS A 373 -8.08 -17.84 -6.21
N ALA A 374 -8.32 -17.54 -4.93
CA ALA A 374 -7.49 -17.83 -3.76
C ALA A 374 -7.41 -19.33 -3.37
N SER A 375 -7.44 -20.26 -4.34
CA SER A 375 -7.36 -21.71 -4.03
C SER A 375 -5.97 -22.18 -3.64
N SER A 376 -4.89 -21.46 -3.98
CA SER A 376 -3.53 -21.90 -3.63
C SER A 376 -3.11 -21.55 -2.19
N LEU A 377 -3.83 -20.66 -1.50
CA LEU A 377 -3.53 -20.30 -0.10
C LEU A 377 -4.13 -21.27 0.93
N ARG A 378 -5.01 -22.20 0.51
CA ARG A 378 -5.64 -23.19 1.42
C ARG A 378 -4.87 -24.49 1.57
N GLN A 379 -3.99 -24.85 0.64
CA GLN A 379 -3.21 -26.10 0.77
C GLN A 379 -2.14 -26.01 1.88
N HIS A 380 -1.65 -24.80 2.20
CA HIS A 380 -0.64 -24.57 3.23
C HIS A 380 -1.17 -24.24 4.64
N HIS A 381 -2.50 -24.21 4.83
CA HIS A 381 -3.12 -23.77 6.08
C HIS A 381 -3.90 -24.88 6.83
N LYS A 382 -3.78 -26.13 6.38
CA LYS A 382 -4.54 -27.26 6.94
C LYS A 382 -4.07 -27.70 8.34
N ASP A 383 -2.89 -27.27 8.80
CA ASP A 383 -2.36 -27.60 10.13
C ASP A 383 -2.74 -26.64 11.26
N ARG A 384 -3.49 -25.57 10.99
CA ARG A 384 -3.83 -24.56 12.01
C ARG A 384 -5.30 -24.44 12.37
N SER A 385 -6.21 -25.22 11.79
CA SER A 385 -7.65 -25.05 12.03
C SER A 385 -8.19 -25.73 13.29
N SER A 386 -7.40 -26.52 14.02
CA SER A 386 -7.85 -27.17 15.27
C SER A 386 -7.64 -26.32 16.53
N LEU A 387 -6.98 -25.15 16.45
CA LEU A 387 -6.60 -24.36 17.63
C LEU A 387 -7.26 -22.96 17.76
N PHE A 388 -8.08 -22.51 16.79
CA PHE A 388 -8.52 -21.09 16.72
C PHE A 388 -10.03 -20.86 16.61
N ALA A 389 -10.86 -21.83 16.96
CA ALA A 389 -12.26 -21.55 17.24
C ALA A 389 -12.35 -20.96 18.66
N ASN A 390 -12.35 -19.61 18.82
CA ASN A 390 -13.24 -18.89 19.77
C ASN A 390 -12.94 -17.41 20.10
N ASN A 391 -11.88 -16.74 19.62
CA ASN A 391 -11.68 -15.32 19.98
C ASN A 391 -12.26 -14.33 18.97
N LYS A 392 -13.47 -13.82 19.25
CA LYS A 392 -14.06 -12.65 18.58
C LYS A 392 -13.58 -11.34 19.23
N MET A 393 -13.36 -10.29 18.44
CA MET A 393 -12.98 -8.97 18.96
C MET A 393 -14.19 -8.29 19.63
N ARG A 394 -14.02 -7.76 20.85
CA ARG A 394 -15.07 -7.00 21.57
C ARG A 394 -14.77 -5.51 21.54
N LEU A 395 -15.70 -4.71 21.02
CA LEU A 395 -15.65 -3.25 21.08
C LEU A 395 -16.55 -2.76 22.23
N PRO A 396 -16.04 -1.93 23.17
CA PRO A 396 -16.87 -1.36 24.22
C PRO A 396 -18.06 -0.58 23.63
N ALA A 397 -19.25 -0.79 24.19
CA ALA A 397 -20.50 -0.20 23.68
C ALA A 397 -20.52 1.35 23.71
N ILE A 398 -19.61 1.97 24.45
CA ILE A 398 -19.48 3.43 24.55
C ILE A 398 -18.79 4.07 23.34
N ILE A 399 -18.00 3.30 22.57
CA ILE A 399 -17.17 3.86 21.48
C ILE A 399 -18.01 4.45 20.34
N PRO A 400 -19.01 3.76 19.76
CA PRO A 400 -19.80 4.34 18.67
C PRO A 400 -20.57 5.61 19.08
N PRO A 401 -21.24 5.68 20.25
CA PRO A 401 -21.83 6.92 20.76
C PRO A 401 -20.84 8.07 20.93
N VAL A 402 -19.64 7.80 21.44
CA VAL A 402 -18.60 8.84 21.60
C VAL A 402 -18.16 9.38 20.24
N LEU A 403 -17.94 8.50 19.25
CA LEU A 403 -17.59 8.93 17.89
C LEU A 403 -18.69 9.77 17.24
N LEU A 404 -19.97 9.41 17.44
CA LEU A 404 -21.11 10.20 16.97
C LEU A 404 -21.21 11.56 17.69
N GLY A 405 -20.93 11.60 19.00
CA GLY A 405 -20.90 12.85 19.78
C GLY A 405 -19.80 13.79 19.31
N VAL A 406 -18.58 13.27 19.06
CA VAL A 406 -17.47 14.06 18.52
C VAL A 406 -17.79 14.55 17.10
N ALA A 407 -18.37 13.70 16.26
CA ALA A 407 -18.80 14.08 14.91
C ALA A 407 -19.84 15.21 14.92
N PHE A 408 -20.79 15.16 15.87
CA PHE A 408 -21.78 16.24 16.05
C PHE A 408 -21.13 17.57 16.43
N VAL A 409 -20.16 17.55 17.37
CA VAL A 409 -19.45 18.76 17.79
C VAL A 409 -18.62 19.34 16.64
N PHE A 410 -17.91 18.50 15.88
CA PHE A 410 -17.14 18.96 14.72
C PHE A 410 -18.04 19.53 13.63
N ALA A 411 -19.21 18.93 13.39
CA ALA A 411 -20.19 19.48 12.46
C ALA A 411 -20.75 20.83 12.92
N LEU A 412 -20.94 21.04 14.23
CA LEU A 412 -21.35 22.33 14.78
C LEU A 412 -20.28 23.42 14.55
N ILE A 413 -19.01 23.07 14.76
CA ILE A 413 -17.87 23.96 14.51
C ILE A 413 -17.80 24.33 13.02
N GLU A 414 -17.96 23.34 12.14
CA GLU A 414 -17.99 23.52 10.68
C GLU A 414 -19.14 24.39 10.20
N LEU A 415 -20.32 24.24 10.81
CA LEU A 415 -21.46 25.10 10.53
C LEU A 415 -21.14 26.57 10.88
N GLY A 416 -20.49 26.80 12.02
CA GLY A 416 -20.06 28.14 12.45
C GLY A 416 -18.99 28.75 11.54
N LEU A 417 -17.94 27.99 11.22
CA LEU A 417 -16.86 28.43 10.33
C LEU A 417 -17.37 28.67 8.91
N GLY A 418 -18.12 27.72 8.35
CA GLY A 418 -18.73 27.83 7.02
C GLY A 418 -19.70 29.01 6.93
N GLY A 419 -20.52 29.22 7.96
CA GLY A 419 -21.43 30.37 8.07
C GLY A 419 -20.69 31.71 8.11
N HIS A 420 -19.58 31.79 8.85
CA HIS A 420 -18.74 32.99 8.89
C HIS A 420 -18.13 33.32 7.52
N ILE A 421 -17.52 32.32 6.86
CA ILE A 421 -16.93 32.51 5.53
C ILE A 421 -18.02 32.88 4.50
N ALA A 422 -19.21 32.29 4.60
CA ALA A 422 -20.34 32.61 3.73
C ALA A 422 -20.78 34.07 3.93
N ALA A 423 -20.91 34.53 5.17
CA ALA A 423 -21.28 35.91 5.50
C ALA A 423 -20.27 36.93 4.95
N VAL A 424 -18.97 36.65 5.06
CA VAL A 424 -17.89 37.52 4.54
C VAL A 424 -17.84 37.51 2.99
N SER A 425 -18.24 36.40 2.38
CA SER A 425 -18.24 36.21 0.93
C SER A 425 -19.49 36.79 0.25
N THR A 426 -20.59 36.96 1.00
CA THR A 426 -21.84 37.52 0.48
C THR A 426 -21.92 39.03 0.64
N GLY A 427 -22.26 39.73 -0.45
CA GLY A 427 -22.49 41.17 -0.41
C GLY A 427 -22.36 41.86 -1.77
N SER A 428 -22.58 43.16 -1.77
CA SER A 428 -22.39 44.03 -2.92
C SER A 428 -21.07 44.78 -2.76
N ARG A 429 -20.07 44.50 -3.61
CA ARG A 429 -18.81 45.25 -3.61
C ARG A 429 -18.73 46.15 -4.84
N LYS A 430 -18.30 47.40 -4.64
CA LYS A 430 -17.98 48.32 -5.74
C LYS A 430 -16.59 47.97 -6.26
N ILE A 431 -16.51 47.56 -7.52
CA ILE A 431 -15.24 47.24 -8.18
C ILE A 431 -14.96 48.32 -9.22
N PRO A 432 -13.75 48.89 -9.27
CA PRO A 432 -13.38 49.81 -10.33
C PRO A 432 -13.34 49.07 -11.67
N VAL A 433 -14.04 49.60 -12.66
CA VAL A 433 -14.06 49.14 -14.04
C VAL A 433 -13.53 50.29 -14.89
N TYR A 434 -12.60 50.00 -15.79
CA TYR A 434 -12.04 51.01 -16.68
C TYR A 434 -13.15 51.65 -17.52
N ASP A 435 -13.22 52.97 -17.50
CA ASP A 435 -14.23 53.76 -18.20
C ASP A 435 -13.55 55.02 -18.77
N SER A 436 -13.32 55.01 -20.08
CA SER A 436 -12.65 56.08 -20.80
C SER A 436 -13.46 57.37 -20.91
N SER A 437 -14.74 57.36 -20.48
CA SER A 437 -15.62 58.53 -20.44
C SER A 437 -15.67 59.22 -19.07
N SER A 438 -15.06 58.62 -18.05
CA SER A 438 -15.01 59.17 -16.69
C SER A 438 -13.79 60.08 -16.52
N ALA A 439 -13.95 61.16 -15.74
CA ALA A 439 -12.88 62.13 -15.46
C ALA A 439 -11.62 61.54 -14.79
N TRP A 440 -11.71 60.31 -14.26
CA TRP A 440 -10.63 59.62 -13.54
C TRP A 440 -10.18 58.31 -14.22
N GLY A 441 -10.75 57.98 -15.40
CA GLY A 441 -10.41 56.77 -16.17
C GLY A 441 -11.01 55.46 -15.64
N TYR A 442 -11.84 55.51 -14.61
CA TYR A 442 -12.58 54.36 -14.08
C TYR A 442 -13.97 54.77 -13.56
N SER A 443 -14.90 53.82 -13.61
CA SER A 443 -16.25 53.89 -13.03
C SER A 443 -16.44 52.73 -12.06
N TYR A 444 -17.38 52.84 -11.12
CA TYR A 444 -17.62 51.79 -10.13
C TYR A 444 -18.84 50.95 -10.52
N LYS A 445 -18.64 49.65 -10.74
CA LYS A 445 -19.73 48.69 -10.90
C LYS A 445 -19.95 47.93 -9.61
N THR A 446 -21.19 47.88 -9.15
CA THR A 446 -21.58 47.04 -8.01
C THR A 446 -21.76 45.60 -8.51
N ILE A 447 -20.89 44.69 -8.05
CA ILE A 447 -21.04 43.25 -8.33
C ILE A 447 -21.54 42.57 -7.06
N LYS A 448 -22.59 41.75 -7.22
CA LYS A 448 -23.16 40.94 -6.15
C LYS A 448 -22.44 39.59 -6.11
N PHE A 449 -21.77 39.30 -5.01
CA PHE A 449 -21.12 38.02 -4.78
C PHE A 449 -22.08 37.06 -4.07
N SER A 450 -22.27 35.87 -4.65
CA SER A 450 -23.02 34.78 -4.03
C SER A 450 -22.09 33.84 -3.28
N VAL A 451 -22.62 33.10 -2.30
CA VAL A 451 -21.87 32.05 -1.60
C VAL A 451 -21.31 31.05 -2.64
N PRO A 452 -20.01 30.71 -2.59
CA PRO A 452 -19.46 29.67 -3.45
C PRO A 452 -20.23 28.36 -3.28
N GLY A 453 -20.55 27.66 -4.38
CA GLY A 453 -21.36 26.44 -4.33
C GLY A 453 -20.79 25.35 -3.41
N ILE A 454 -19.46 25.23 -3.36
CA ILE A 454 -18.78 24.28 -2.46
C ILE A 454 -18.95 24.64 -0.98
N LEU A 455 -18.97 25.93 -0.64
CA LEU A 455 -19.18 26.38 0.73
C LEU A 455 -20.63 26.16 1.16
N ALA A 456 -21.58 26.33 0.25
CA ALA A 456 -22.97 25.96 0.49
C ALA A 456 -23.13 24.44 0.70
N PHE A 457 -22.41 23.63 -0.07
CA PHE A 457 -22.38 22.17 0.09
C PHE A 457 -21.71 21.73 1.41
N GLN A 458 -20.66 22.42 1.85
CA GLN A 458 -20.03 22.22 3.16
C GLN A 458 -21.01 22.51 4.30
N ILE A 459 -21.70 23.66 4.25
CA ILE A 459 -22.72 24.02 5.26
C ILE A 459 -23.85 22.97 5.30
N PHE A 460 -24.31 22.53 4.12
CA PHE A 460 -25.26 21.42 4.02
C PHE A 460 -24.71 20.14 4.67
N THR A 461 -23.45 19.79 4.39
CA THR A 461 -22.80 18.59 4.91
C THR A 461 -22.64 18.64 6.43
N ALA A 462 -22.36 19.82 6.99
CA ALA A 462 -22.37 20.05 8.44
C ALA A 462 -23.75 19.79 9.05
N VAL A 463 -24.81 20.41 8.51
CA VAL A 463 -26.19 20.19 8.99
C VAL A 463 -26.61 18.72 8.84
N TRP A 464 -26.33 18.11 7.69
CA TRP A 464 -26.55 16.69 7.43
C TRP A 464 -25.86 15.82 8.48
N THR A 465 -24.61 16.11 8.79
CA THR A 465 -23.82 15.36 9.78
C THR A 465 -24.38 15.47 11.18
N MET A 466 -24.89 16.65 11.57
CA MET A 466 -25.59 16.82 12.84
C MET A 466 -26.86 15.95 12.91
N LEU A 467 -27.68 15.97 11.85
CA LEU A 467 -28.91 15.16 11.77
C LEU A 467 -28.60 13.66 11.79
N VAL A 468 -27.62 13.23 11.01
CA VAL A 468 -27.16 11.84 10.97
C VAL A 468 -26.63 11.39 12.33
N SER A 469 -25.83 12.21 13.00
CA SER A 469 -25.26 11.85 14.31
C SER A 469 -26.34 11.67 15.37
N VAL A 470 -27.34 12.55 15.39
CA VAL A 470 -28.49 12.45 16.30
C VAL A 470 -29.37 11.26 15.95
N ALA A 471 -29.72 11.08 14.67
CA ALA A 471 -30.56 9.97 14.22
C ALA A 471 -29.89 8.60 14.44
N ALA A 472 -28.59 8.49 14.16
CA ALA A 472 -27.83 7.27 14.33
C ALA A 472 -27.60 6.90 15.80
N PHE A 473 -27.69 7.88 16.71
CA PHE A 473 -27.65 7.63 18.15
C PHE A 473 -29.05 7.25 18.68
N LEU A 474 -30.08 8.03 18.37
CA LEU A 474 -31.42 7.86 18.94
C LEU A 474 -32.19 6.68 18.34
N LEU A 475 -32.15 6.49 17.01
CA LEU A 475 -32.98 5.49 16.33
C LEU A 475 -32.64 4.06 16.77
N PRO A 476 -31.36 3.63 16.84
CA PRO A 476 -31.04 2.30 17.36
C PRO A 476 -31.33 2.18 18.86
N TRP A 477 -31.18 3.26 19.62
CA TRP A 477 -31.48 3.28 21.05
C TRP A 477 -32.97 3.06 21.33
N PHE A 478 -33.88 3.77 20.64
CA PHE A 478 -35.33 3.62 20.81
C PHE A 478 -35.85 2.28 20.27
N LEU A 479 -35.26 1.78 19.19
CA LEU A 479 -35.68 0.52 18.57
C LEU A 479 -35.00 -0.70 19.19
N ARG A 480 -34.11 -0.55 20.18
CA ARG A 480 -33.30 -1.65 20.75
C ARG A 480 -34.10 -2.88 21.21
N VAL A 481 -35.31 -2.67 21.72
CA VAL A 481 -36.20 -3.75 22.19
C VAL A 481 -36.81 -4.53 21.01
N LYS A 482 -37.15 -3.83 19.91
CA LYS A 482 -37.75 -4.42 18.69
C LYS A 482 -36.69 -4.91 17.69
N ALA A 483 -35.48 -4.37 17.75
CA ALA A 483 -34.34 -4.64 16.87
C ALA A 483 -33.27 -5.47 17.59
N ALA A 484 -33.68 -6.53 18.30
CA ALA A 484 -32.76 -7.44 18.95
C ALA A 484 -31.78 -8.08 17.93
N PRO A 485 -30.55 -8.43 18.33
CA PRO A 485 -29.58 -9.07 17.44
C PRO A 485 -30.17 -10.31 16.75
N GLY A 486 -30.05 -10.37 15.42
CA GLY A 486 -30.61 -11.45 14.60
C GLY A 486 -32.03 -11.23 14.08
N THR A 487 -32.69 -10.12 14.41
CA THR A 487 -33.97 -9.73 13.81
C THR A 487 -33.79 -9.07 12.43
N ARG A 488 -34.80 -9.15 11.55
CA ARG A 488 -34.78 -8.43 10.26
C ARG A 488 -34.64 -6.91 10.46
N LEU A 489 -35.28 -6.36 11.50
CA LEU A 489 -35.22 -4.94 11.81
C LEU A 489 -33.80 -4.51 12.22
N HIS A 490 -33.09 -5.33 13.00
CA HIS A 490 -31.68 -5.09 13.32
C HIS A 490 -30.81 -5.04 12.06
N SER A 491 -30.95 -6.01 11.14
CA SER A 491 -30.20 -6.02 9.89
C SER A 491 -30.48 -4.80 9.00
N ILE A 492 -31.74 -4.34 8.95
CA ILE A 492 -32.12 -3.12 8.23
C ILE A 492 -31.46 -1.90 8.87
N ILE A 493 -31.53 -1.74 10.20
CA ILE A 493 -30.93 -0.60 10.90
C ILE A 493 -29.42 -0.56 10.69
N THR A 494 -28.71 -1.69 10.90
CA THR A 494 -27.26 -1.75 10.71
C THR A 494 -26.85 -1.47 9.25
N GLY A 495 -27.61 -2.00 8.27
CA GLY A 495 -27.36 -1.71 6.86
C GLY A 495 -27.60 -0.25 6.48
N VAL A 496 -28.68 0.36 6.99
CA VAL A 496 -29.00 1.78 6.78
C VAL A 496 -27.93 2.66 7.42
N LEU A 497 -27.47 2.37 8.64
CA LEU A 497 -26.37 3.08 9.27
C LEU A 497 -25.09 3.01 8.45
N GLY A 498 -24.74 1.82 7.96
CA GLY A 498 -23.57 1.64 7.08
C GLY A 498 -23.66 2.48 5.80
N GLY A 499 -24.82 2.49 5.14
CA GLY A 499 -25.06 3.31 3.96
C GLY A 499 -24.97 4.81 4.25
N VAL A 500 -25.59 5.27 5.34
CA VAL A 500 -25.58 6.68 5.74
C VAL A 500 -24.17 7.14 6.13
N TYR A 501 -23.39 6.31 6.83
CA TYR A 501 -22.00 6.64 7.17
C TYR A 501 -21.11 6.70 5.93
N PHE A 502 -21.29 5.79 4.98
CA PHE A 502 -20.60 5.85 3.70
C PHE A 502 -20.90 7.16 2.94
N VAL A 503 -22.17 7.54 2.83
CA VAL A 503 -22.57 8.79 2.17
C VAL A 503 -21.98 10.00 2.88
N THR A 504 -22.07 10.04 4.21
CA THR A 504 -21.55 11.15 5.01
C THR A 504 -20.03 11.28 4.90
N MET A 505 -19.32 10.15 4.88
CA MET A 505 -17.88 10.10 4.58
C MET A 505 -17.59 10.70 3.19
N VAL A 506 -18.31 10.28 2.15
CA VAL A 506 -18.09 10.79 0.78
C VAL A 506 -18.34 12.29 0.69
N PHE A 507 -19.35 12.82 1.40
CA PHE A 507 -19.62 14.27 1.42
C PHE A 507 -18.45 15.06 2.01
N TRP A 508 -17.91 14.65 3.16
CA TRP A 508 -16.75 15.32 3.77
C TRP A 508 -15.50 15.23 2.89
N LEU A 509 -15.26 14.07 2.26
CA LEU A 509 -14.18 13.89 1.28
C LEU A 509 -14.29 14.88 0.12
N ALA A 510 -15.49 15.00 -0.46
CA ALA A 510 -15.73 15.93 -1.57
C ALA A 510 -15.52 17.39 -1.14
N CYS A 511 -15.94 17.75 0.09
CA CYS A 511 -15.83 19.11 0.57
C CYS A 511 -14.37 19.57 0.73
N PHE A 512 -13.54 18.86 1.49
CA PHE A 512 -12.16 19.30 1.71
C PHE A 512 -11.30 19.13 0.46
N ALA A 513 -11.57 18.14 -0.40
CA ALA A 513 -10.82 17.95 -1.63
C ALA A 513 -11.04 19.10 -2.62
N ASP A 514 -12.29 19.56 -2.80
CA ASP A 514 -12.59 20.67 -3.71
C ASP A 514 -12.15 22.03 -3.12
N ILE A 515 -12.29 22.23 -1.81
CA ILE A 515 -11.78 23.44 -1.13
C ILE A 515 -10.25 23.51 -1.25
N ALA A 516 -9.54 22.41 -0.99
CA ALA A 516 -8.08 22.35 -1.13
C ALA A 516 -7.64 22.60 -2.57
N ALA A 517 -8.32 22.00 -3.57
CA ALA A 517 -8.00 22.18 -4.98
C ALA A 517 -8.16 23.64 -5.45
N LYS A 518 -9.15 24.37 -4.92
CA LYS A 518 -9.38 25.79 -5.24
C LYS A 518 -8.41 26.75 -4.56
N LEU A 519 -7.83 26.35 -3.42
CA LEU A 519 -6.90 27.18 -2.64
C LEU A 519 -5.44 27.00 -3.05
N ASP A 520 -5.07 25.85 -3.62
CA ASP A 520 -3.70 25.55 -4.10
C ASP A 520 -3.23 26.51 -5.21
N GLY A 521 -4.16 27.17 -5.92
CA GLY A 521 -3.87 28.16 -6.97
C GLY A 521 -3.68 29.61 -6.49
N LEU A 522 -3.92 29.93 -5.21
CA LEU A 522 -3.99 31.34 -4.74
C LEU A 522 -3.07 31.66 -3.54
N GLY A 523 -2.31 30.69 -3.01
CA GLY A 523 -1.44 30.90 -1.85
C GLY A 523 -2.24 31.23 -0.59
N ALA A 524 -2.67 30.20 0.15
CA ALA A 524 -3.59 30.36 1.27
C ALA A 524 -3.03 31.26 2.39
N SER A 525 -3.68 32.40 2.64
CA SER A 525 -3.35 33.39 3.67
C SER A 525 -4.43 33.53 4.76
N SER A 526 -5.45 32.66 4.78
CA SER A 526 -6.59 32.77 5.69
C SER A 526 -6.72 31.56 6.61
N ASP A 527 -6.52 31.79 7.91
CA ASP A 527 -6.59 30.77 8.97
C ASP A 527 -7.96 30.07 9.04
N TYR A 528 -9.04 30.76 8.63
CA TYR A 528 -10.40 30.20 8.61
C TYR A 528 -10.57 29.08 7.59
N TYR A 529 -9.99 29.22 6.39
CA TYR A 529 -10.04 28.16 5.38
C TYR A 529 -9.22 26.94 5.78
N ASN A 530 -8.06 27.14 6.42
CA ASN A 530 -7.25 26.06 6.97
C ASN A 530 -7.99 25.31 8.09
N ALA A 531 -8.68 26.02 8.97
CA ALA A 531 -9.51 25.42 10.01
C ALA A 531 -10.66 24.59 9.42
N VAL A 532 -11.36 25.10 8.40
CA VAL A 532 -12.40 24.36 7.67
C VAL A 532 -11.87 23.08 7.02
N ILE A 533 -10.70 23.12 6.38
CA ILE A 533 -10.11 21.89 5.83
C ILE A 533 -9.80 20.88 6.93
N ALA A 534 -9.22 21.34 8.06
CA ALA A 534 -8.85 20.47 9.16
C ALA A 534 -10.06 19.76 9.79
N PHE A 535 -11.13 20.49 10.11
CA PHE A 535 -12.34 19.90 10.69
C PHE A 535 -13.10 19.00 9.70
N ALA A 536 -13.04 19.30 8.40
CA ALA A 536 -13.63 18.47 7.37
C ALA A 536 -12.89 17.13 7.22
N VAL A 537 -11.55 17.13 7.28
CA VAL A 537 -10.73 15.90 7.30
C VAL A 537 -10.99 15.09 8.57
N LEU A 538 -11.08 15.73 9.73
CA LEU A 538 -11.41 15.04 10.99
C LEU A 538 -12.80 14.40 10.94
N SER A 539 -13.79 15.10 10.39
CA SER A 539 -15.15 14.58 10.19
C SER A 539 -15.15 13.40 9.22
N TRP A 540 -14.38 13.47 8.12
CA TRP A 540 -14.19 12.34 7.21
C TRP A 540 -13.64 11.11 7.93
N LEU A 541 -12.56 11.25 8.70
CA LEU A 541 -11.94 10.15 9.44
C LEU A 541 -12.90 9.51 10.47
N LEU A 542 -13.75 10.31 11.13
CA LEU A 542 -14.76 9.79 12.06
C LEU A 542 -15.79 8.92 11.36
N PHE A 543 -16.28 9.32 10.18
CA PHE A 543 -17.23 8.51 9.42
C PHE A 543 -16.59 7.31 8.73
N VAL A 544 -15.30 7.37 8.37
CA VAL A 544 -14.52 6.17 8.01
C VAL A 544 -14.51 5.18 9.17
N ALA A 545 -14.21 5.63 10.39
CA ALA A 545 -14.17 4.77 11.56
C ALA A 545 -15.55 4.14 11.87
N LEU A 546 -16.63 4.93 11.87
CA LEU A 546 -17.99 4.46 12.07
C LEU A 546 -18.44 3.46 10.99
N PHE A 547 -18.11 3.73 9.72
CA PHE A 547 -18.38 2.81 8.62
C PHE A 547 -17.65 1.48 8.78
N VAL A 548 -16.36 1.52 9.13
CA VAL A 548 -15.57 0.31 9.39
C VAL A 548 -16.14 -0.49 10.55
N ILE A 549 -16.56 0.15 11.65
CA ILE A 549 -17.19 -0.53 12.80
C ILE A 549 -18.47 -1.27 12.35
N VAL A 550 -19.34 -0.61 11.58
CA VAL A 550 -20.58 -1.23 11.08
C VAL A 550 -20.27 -2.40 10.14
N VAL A 551 -19.34 -2.25 9.21
CA VAL A 551 -18.93 -3.33 8.30
C VAL A 551 -18.38 -4.53 9.08
N LEU A 552 -17.53 -4.29 10.09
CA LEU A 552 -16.98 -5.36 10.92
C LEU A 552 -18.06 -6.07 11.77
N ALA A 553 -19.07 -5.33 12.24
CA ALA A 553 -20.24 -5.89 12.92
C ALA A 553 -21.12 -6.73 11.97
N MET A 554 -21.35 -6.25 10.74
CA MET A 554 -22.09 -6.98 9.71
C MET A 554 -21.41 -8.28 9.30
N LEU A 555 -20.07 -8.26 9.22
CA LEU A 555 -19.25 -9.44 8.92
C LEU A 555 -19.13 -10.42 10.10
N GLY A 556 -19.67 -10.07 11.28
CA GLY A 556 -19.61 -10.87 12.49
C GLY A 556 -18.20 -11.02 13.08
N ILE A 557 -17.29 -10.10 12.72
CA ILE A 557 -15.89 -10.06 13.14
C ILE A 557 -15.73 -9.28 14.46
N LEU A 558 -16.62 -8.32 14.69
CA LEU A 558 -16.67 -7.46 15.87
C LEU A 558 -17.94 -7.72 16.68
N GLU A 559 -17.81 -7.97 17.98
CA GLU A 559 -18.90 -7.98 18.95
C GLU A 559 -18.96 -6.61 19.63
N CYS A 560 -20.05 -5.89 19.45
CA CYS A 560 -20.34 -4.64 20.14
C CYS A 560 -21.77 -4.71 20.68
N ASP A 561 -21.95 -4.43 21.96
CA ASP A 561 -23.28 -4.45 22.59
C ASP A 561 -24.03 -3.12 22.40
N ALA A 562 -23.48 -2.18 21.62
CA ALA A 562 -24.13 -0.93 21.29
C ALA A 562 -25.30 -1.17 20.31
N PRO A 563 -26.51 -0.61 20.58
CA PRO A 563 -27.65 -0.72 19.67
C PRO A 563 -27.30 -0.22 18.26
N GLY A 564 -27.61 -1.02 17.23
CA GLY A 564 -27.29 -0.71 15.82
C GLY A 564 -25.91 -1.18 15.34
N PHE A 565 -25.02 -1.55 16.26
CA PHE A 565 -23.65 -2.03 15.98
C PHE A 565 -23.41 -3.48 16.41
N ALA A 566 -24.47 -4.20 16.79
CA ALA A 566 -24.35 -5.59 17.21
C ALA A 566 -24.13 -6.55 16.04
N SER A 567 -23.53 -7.70 16.33
CA SER A 567 -23.16 -8.69 15.33
C SER A 567 -24.37 -9.30 14.63
N MET A 568 -24.33 -9.43 13.30
CA MET A 568 -25.42 -10.01 12.51
C MET A 568 -25.47 -11.55 12.49
N ARG A 569 -24.46 -12.23 13.07
CA ARG A 569 -24.44 -13.71 13.09
C ARG A 569 -25.28 -14.23 14.26
N LYS A 570 -26.28 -15.07 13.95
CA LYS A 570 -27.10 -15.78 14.96
C LYS A 570 -26.17 -16.48 15.96
N ARG A 571 -26.39 -16.31 17.26
CA ARG A 571 -25.78 -17.15 18.31
C ARG A 571 -26.28 -18.58 18.06
N GLU A 572 -25.49 -19.41 17.38
CA GLU A 572 -25.62 -20.86 17.50
C GLU A 572 -25.05 -21.23 18.86
N GLY A 573 -25.92 -21.45 19.85
CA GLY A 573 -25.50 -21.85 21.20
C GLY A 573 -26.42 -21.42 22.34
N ALA A 574 -27.74 -21.49 22.17
CA ALA A 574 -28.69 -21.34 23.27
C ALA A 574 -29.82 -22.37 23.17
N ALA A 575 -29.48 -23.61 22.84
CA ALA A 575 -30.42 -24.72 22.76
C ALA A 575 -29.76 -26.05 23.13
N THR A 576 -29.00 -26.12 24.24
CA THR A 576 -28.57 -27.38 24.88
C THR A 576 -28.06 -27.15 26.32
N GLU A 577 -28.70 -26.28 27.10
CA GLU A 577 -28.51 -26.22 28.56
C GLU A 577 -29.88 -26.17 29.25
N GLY A 578 -30.64 -27.22 29.01
CA GLY A 578 -31.91 -27.48 29.67
C GLY A 578 -32.14 -28.96 29.60
N THR A 579 -31.65 -29.67 30.62
CA THR A 579 -31.98 -31.05 31.07
C THR A 579 -30.69 -31.77 31.47
N GLN A 580 -30.21 -31.51 32.68
CA GLN A 580 -29.62 -32.58 33.49
C GLN A 580 -30.34 -32.56 34.84
N MET A 581 -31.08 -33.64 35.05
CA MET A 581 -31.83 -33.94 36.26
C MET A 581 -30.89 -34.03 37.47
N GLN A 582 -31.40 -33.51 38.59
CA GLN A 582 -30.96 -33.89 39.93
C GLN A 582 -31.08 -35.41 40.08
N THR A 583 -29.97 -36.08 40.37
CA THR A 583 -29.99 -37.30 41.17
C THR A 583 -29.21 -37.01 42.45
N VAL A 584 -29.99 -37.02 43.52
CA VAL A 584 -29.61 -36.90 44.92
C VAL A 584 -28.92 -38.20 45.35
N GLU A 585 -27.71 -38.13 45.90
CA GLU A 585 -27.13 -39.19 46.72
C GLU A 585 -27.39 -38.88 48.20
N VAL A 586 -27.86 -39.90 48.93
CA VAL A 586 -27.98 -39.95 50.40
C VAL A 586 -27.45 -41.33 50.82
N PRO A 587 -26.85 -41.41 52.01
CA PRO A 587 -25.43 -41.21 52.31
C PRO A 587 -24.54 -42.43 52.01
#